data_AF-A0A432R472-F1
#
_entry.id   AF-A0A432R472-F1
#
_cell.length_a   1.000
_cell.length_b   1.000
_cell.length_c   1.000
_cell.angle_alpha   90.00
_cell.angle_beta   90.00
_cell.angle_gamma   90.00
#
_symmetry.space_group_name_H-M   'P 1'
#
loop_
_entity.id
_entity.type
_entity.pdbx_description
1 polymer ?
#
loop_
_entity_poly.entity_id
_entity_poly.type
_entity_poly.pdbx_seq_one_letter_code
_entity_poly.pdbx_strand_id
1 'polypeptide(L)' 'MVNTGTKKRSGYLNWDEYFMSVALLSAQRSKDPNTQVGACVASPDNKIIGVGYNGFPLGCSDDELPWAREGTFLDTKYP' A
#
# COMPACT_ATOMS: atom_id res chain seq x y z
N MET A 1 -35.19 18.05 30.85
CA MET A 1 -34.78 16.80 30.19
C MET A 1 -33.43 17.05 29.54
N VAL A 2 -32.36 16.39 29.97
CA VAL A 2 -31.04 16.56 29.35
C VAL A 2 -30.95 15.56 28.22
N ASN A 3 -30.94 16.04 26.98
CA ASN A 3 -30.72 15.19 25.81
C ASN A 3 -29.26 14.73 25.83
N THR A 4 -28.99 13.54 26.37
CA THR A 4 -27.68 12.88 26.29
C THR A 4 -27.51 12.26 24.90
N GLY A 5 -27.59 13.10 23.86
CA GLY A 5 -27.37 12.68 22.49
C GLY A 5 -25.91 12.27 22.33
N THR A 6 -25.64 10.97 22.23
CA THR A 6 -24.33 10.43 21.89
C THR A 6 -23.86 11.02 20.56
N LYS A 7 -22.69 11.67 20.58
CA LYS A 7 -22.05 12.25 19.38
C LYS A 7 -21.01 11.29 18.82
N LYS A 8 -20.74 11.37 17.51
CA LYS A 8 -19.62 10.67 16.88
C LYS A 8 -18.30 11.11 17.54
N ARG A 9 -17.33 10.19 17.61
CA ARG A 9 -15.96 10.50 18.06
C ARG A 9 -15.38 11.63 17.21
N SER A 10 -14.58 12.51 17.79
CA SER A 10 -13.77 13.48 17.04
C SER A 10 -12.49 12.81 16.50
N GLY A 11 -11.98 13.26 15.35
CA GLY A 11 -10.72 12.77 14.77
C GLY A 11 -10.76 11.29 14.36
N TYR A 12 -11.89 10.80 13.86
CA TYR A 12 -11.92 9.55 13.09
C TYR A 12 -11.49 9.82 11.66
N LEU A 13 -10.85 8.84 11.05
CA LEU A 13 -10.42 8.94 9.67
C LEU A 13 -11.65 9.01 8.76
N ASN A 14 -11.62 9.94 7.81
CA ASN A 14 -12.52 9.90 6.69
C ASN A 14 -12.11 8.76 5.72
N TRP A 15 -12.94 8.50 4.72
CA TRP A 15 -12.69 7.40 3.78
C TRP A 15 -11.41 7.56 2.97
N ASP A 16 -11.10 8.78 2.51
CA ASP A 16 -9.88 9.04 1.74
C ASP A 16 -8.64 8.81 2.59
N GLU A 17 -8.64 9.31 3.83
CA GLU A 17 -7.56 9.08 4.80
C GLU A 17 -7.40 7.58 5.12
N TYR A 18 -8.51 6.87 5.29
CA TYR A 18 -8.51 5.43 5.52
C TYR A 18 -7.92 4.66 4.34
N PHE A 19 -8.38 4.91 3.11
CA PHE A 19 -7.87 4.22 1.93
C PHE A 19 -6.41 4.57 1.62
N MET A 20 -6.02 5.83 1.81
CA MET A 20 -4.62 6.23 1.69
C MET A 20 -3.74 5.55 2.75
N SER A 21 -4.24 5.43 3.99
CA SER A 21 -3.53 4.70 5.05
C SER A 21 -3.35 3.22 4.70
N VAL A 22 -4.34 2.59 4.08
CA VAL A 22 -4.23 1.20 3.59
C VAL A 22 -3.20 1.09 2.47
N ALA A 23 -3.16 2.04 1.53
CA ALA A 23 -2.14 2.05 0.47
C ALA A 23 -0.72 2.19 1.05
N LEU A 24 -0.52 3.12 1.99
CA LEU A 24 0.77 3.30 2.68
C LEU A 24 1.17 2.07 3.50
N LEU A 25 0.22 1.43 4.20
CA LEU A 25 0.48 0.18 4.91
C LEU A 25 0.84 -0.96 3.95
N SER A 26 0.16 -1.05 2.81
CA SER A 26 0.46 -2.03 1.78
C SER A 26 1.86 -1.84 1.20
N ALA A 27 2.34 -0.60 1.06
CA ALA A 27 3.69 -0.30 0.61
C ALA A 27 4.77 -0.96 1.50
N GLN A 28 4.52 -1.10 2.81
CA GLN A 28 5.44 -1.75 3.76
C GLN A 28 5.65 -3.25 3.51
N ARG A 29 4.86 -3.87 2.62
CA ARG A 29 5.07 -5.24 2.16
C ARG A 29 6.11 -5.37 1.03
N SER A 30 6.47 -4.25 0.39
CA SER A 30 7.49 -4.23 -0.66
C SER A 30 8.85 -4.60 -0.09
N LYS A 31 9.55 -5.51 -0.79
CA LYS A 31 10.93 -5.90 -0.48
C LYS A 31 11.96 -5.03 -1.20
N ASP A 32 11.52 -4.05 -1.99
CA ASP A 32 12.42 -3.14 -2.68
C ASP A 32 13.10 -2.20 -1.68
N PRO A 33 14.44 -2.19 -1.57
CA PRO A 33 15.15 -1.31 -0.65
C PRO A 33 15.14 0.16 -1.10
N ASN A 34 14.85 0.43 -2.37
CA ASN A 34 14.98 1.76 -2.98
C ASN A 34 13.65 2.53 -2.99
N THR A 35 12.53 1.85 -3.20
CA THR A 35 11.22 2.50 -3.34
C THR A 35 10.10 1.57 -2.92
N GLN A 36 9.24 2.01 -1.99
CA GLN A 36 8.09 1.25 -1.51
C GLN A 36 6.81 1.95 -1.92
N VAL A 37 6.04 1.32 -2.81
CA VAL A 37 4.75 1.84 -3.30
C VAL A 37 3.67 0.84 -2.95
N GLY A 38 2.54 1.34 -2.47
CA GLY A 38 1.33 0.56 -2.26
C GLY A 38 0.14 1.20 -2.95
N ALA A 39 -0.87 0.39 -3.21
CA ALA A 39 -2.11 0.80 -3.86
C ALA A 39 -3.30 0.22 -3.10
N CYS A 40 -4.40 0.98 -3.07
CA CYS A 40 -5.68 0.55 -2.55
C CYS A 40 -6.75 0.93 -3.58
N VAL A 41 -7.51 -0.05 -4.07
CA VAL A 41 -8.64 0.16 -4.98
C VAL A 41 -9.92 -0.01 -4.18
N ALA A 42 -10.74 1.03 -4.15
CA ALA A 42 -12.02 1.05 -3.46
C ALA A 42 -13.18 1.24 -4.44
N SER A 43 -14.32 0.62 -4.14
CA SER A 43 -15.58 0.81 -4.89
C SER A 43 -16.28 2.12 -4.50
N PRO A 44 -17.27 2.59 -5.29
CA PRO A 44 -18.14 3.71 -4.90
C PRO A 44 -18.84 3.53 -3.54
N ASP A 45 -19.10 2.28 -3.12
CA ASP A 45 -19.69 1.95 -1.82
C ASP A 45 -18.68 1.95 -0.64
N ASN A 46 -17.49 2.50 -0.83
CA ASN A 46 -16.39 2.51 0.15
C ASN A 46 -15.96 1.10 0.63
N LYS A 47 -15.95 0.12 -0.27
CA LYS A 47 -15.40 -1.22 0.00
C LYS A 47 -14.06 -1.37 -0.70
N ILE A 48 -13.06 -1.88 0.01
CA ILE A 48 -11.80 -2.27 -0.59
C ILE A 48 -12.04 -3.49 -1.47
N ILE A 49 -11.71 -3.38 -2.75
CA ILE A 49 -11.84 -4.47 -3.73
C ILE A 49 -10.47 -5.05 -4.14
N GLY A 50 -9.38 -4.34 -3.83
CA GLY A 50 -8.03 -4.82 -4.06
C GLY A 50 -6.98 -3.96 -3.37
N VAL A 51 -5.88 -4.58 -2.99
CA VAL A 51 -4.66 -3.91 -2.49
C VAL A 51 -3.46 -4.49 -3.21
N GLY A 52 -2.40 -3.70 -3.32
CA GLY A 52 -1.17 -4.12 -3.98
C GLY A 52 0.04 -3.34 -3.52
N TYR A 53 1.22 -3.83 -3.88
CA TYR A 53 2.50 -3.19 -3.64
C TYR A 53 3.50 -3.58 -4.73
N ASN A 54 4.58 -2.82 -4.89
CA ASN A 54 5.61 -3.12 -5.88
C ASN A 54 6.49 -4.31 -5.44
N GLY A 55 6.78 -5.22 -6.37
CA GLY A 55 7.58 -6.43 -6.12
C GLY A 55 7.80 -7.20 -7.41
N PHE A 56 8.55 -8.31 -7.34
CA PHE A 56 8.69 -9.20 -8.47
C PHE A 56 7.38 -9.98 -8.75
N PRO A 57 7.22 -10.52 -9.98
CA PRO A 57 6.10 -11.39 -10.29
C PRO A 57 5.99 -12.57 -9.32
N LEU A 58 4.76 -13.04 -9.10
CA LEU A 58 4.50 -14.18 -8.23
C LEU A 58 5.29 -15.41 -8.70
N GLY A 59 5.99 -16.05 -7.77
CA GLY A 59 6.80 -17.25 -8.04
C GLY A 59 8.25 -16.97 -8.40
N CYS A 60 8.64 -15.71 -8.61
CA CYS A 60 10.03 -15.33 -8.71
C CYS A 60 10.67 -15.27 -7.31
N SER A 61 11.92 -15.72 -7.19
CA SER A 61 12.68 -15.63 -5.95
C SER A 61 13.15 -14.20 -5.72
N ASP A 62 12.79 -13.64 -4.56
CA ASP A 62 13.25 -12.32 -4.13
C ASP A 62 14.73 -12.34 -3.65
N ASP A 63 15.35 -13.53 -3.55
CA ASP A 63 16.75 -13.69 -3.17
C ASP A 63 17.67 -13.87 -4.39
N GLU A 64 17.13 -14.30 -5.53
CA GLU A 64 17.88 -14.55 -6.77
C GLU A 64 17.82 -13.37 -7.75
N LEU A 65 16.71 -12.62 -7.76
CA LEU A 65 16.56 -11.47 -8.63
C LEU A 65 17.19 -10.21 -8.03
N PRO A 66 17.85 -9.36 -8.85
CA PRO A 66 18.59 -8.21 -8.34
C PRO A 66 17.65 -7.08 -7.93
N TRP A 67 17.82 -6.56 -6.71
CA TRP A 67 17.11 -5.38 -6.20
C TRP A 67 17.85 -4.06 -6.44
N ALA A 68 19.05 -4.11 -7.01
CA ALA A 68 19.87 -2.92 -7.22
C ALA A 68 19.14 -1.94 -8.14
N ARG A 69 19.38 -0.64 -7.89
CA ARG A 69 18.83 0.45 -8.71
C ARG A 69 19.65 0.70 -9.97
N GLU A 70 20.95 0.44 -9.91
CA GLU A 70 21.91 0.69 -10.97
C GLU A 70 22.69 -0.61 -11.24
N GLY A 71 23.00 -0.88 -12.49
CA GLY A 71 23.66 -2.11 -12.93
C GLY A 71 23.51 -2.32 -14.44
N THR A 72 24.10 -3.40 -14.96
CA THR A 72 23.78 -3.85 -16.34
C THR A 72 22.38 -4.46 -16.37
N PHE A 73 21.85 -4.73 -17.56
CA PHE A 73 20.46 -5.21 -17.73
C PHE A 73 20.04 -6.38 -16.82
N LEU A 74 20.97 -7.29 -16.49
CA LEU A 74 20.70 -8.45 -15.62
C LEU A 74 21.02 -8.22 -14.14
N ASP A 75 21.58 -7.06 -13.78
CA ASP A 75 22.07 -6.75 -12.43
C ASP A 75 21.21 -5.69 -11.71
N THR A 76 20.18 -5.14 -12.38
CA THR A 76 19.31 -4.10 -11.82
C THR A 76 17.83 -4.47 -11.94
N LYS A 77 17.04 -4.03 -10.97
CA LYS A 77 15.57 -4.08 -11.04
C LYS A 77 15.00 -3.03 -12.01
N TYR A 78 15.78 -1.99 -12.31
CA TYR A 78 15.40 -0.82 -13.07
C TYR A 78 16.24 -0.77 -14.37
N PRO A 79 15.93 -1.64 -15.36
CA PRO A 79 16.63 -1.65 -16.64
C PRO A 79 16.37 -0.41 -17.50
#